data_AF-A0A565CV10-F1
#
_entry.id   AF-A0A565CV10-F1
#
_cell.length_a   1.000
_cell.length_b   1.000
_cell.length_c   1.000
_cell.angle_alpha   90.00
_cell.angle_beta   90.00
_cell.angle_gamma   90.00
#
_symmetry.space_group_name_H-M   'P 1'
#
loop_
_entity.id
_entity.type
_entity.pdbx_description
1 polymer ?
#
loop_
_entity_poly.entity_id
_entity_poly.type
_entity_poly.pdbx_seq_one_letter_code
_entity_poly.pdbx_strand_id
1 'polypeptide(L)'
;MYRSVDERWTDLEITPDSFFEGIVSFKGKFYAIDRHTGKTTVAEPTLEVNTFQRSRPCDKTRKRWLVTSRDKLLLVEMCTKNRYDFHIPNIREKKIWFEISELDEERNDWDQVEDVDGRVLFLEHHCSFSCLASEIPGFRANSIIFHGHLGRI
;
A
#
# COMPACT_ATOMS: atom_id res chain seq x y z
N MET A 1 13.95 -20.40 6.30
CA MET A 1 13.99 -20.12 7.75
C MET A 1 14.92 -18.95 7.94
N TYR A 2 14.41 -17.76 8.29
CA TYR A 2 15.26 -16.60 8.56
C TYR A 2 15.87 -16.79 9.95
N ARG A 3 17.20 -16.92 10.02
CA ARG A 3 17.95 -16.87 11.28
C ARG A 3 18.68 -15.53 11.31
N SER A 4 18.49 -14.77 12.38
CA SER A 4 19.39 -13.67 12.68
C SER A 4 20.77 -14.29 12.95
N VAL A 5 21.80 -13.77 12.28
CA VAL A 5 23.17 -14.31 12.34
C VAL A 5 23.77 -14.12 13.73
N ASP A 6 23.31 -13.08 14.42
CA ASP A 6 23.75 -12.62 15.74
C ASP A 6 22.79 -12.99 16.88
N GLU A 7 21.68 -13.67 16.57
CA GLU A 7 20.57 -13.99 17.48
C GLU A 7 20.05 -12.79 18.30
N ARG A 8 20.22 -11.57 17.76
CA ARG A 8 19.80 -10.31 18.39
C ARG A 8 18.87 -9.56 17.47
N TRP A 9 17.88 -8.93 18.08
CA TRP A 9 17.02 -7.96 17.41
C TRP A 9 17.53 -6.56 17.72
N THR A 10 17.66 -5.73 16.71
CA THR A 10 17.93 -4.30 16.86
C THR A 10 16.63 -3.56 16.65
N ASP A 11 16.20 -2.81 17.67
CA ASP A 11 15.04 -1.95 17.54
C ASP A 11 15.42 -0.73 16.70
N LEU A 12 14.62 -0.47 15.66
CA LEU A 12 14.74 0.74 14.85
C LEU A 12 14.00 1.88 15.57
N GLU A 13 14.70 2.99 15.80
CA GLU A 13 14.06 4.21 16.31
C GLU A 13 13.17 4.82 15.24
N ILE A 14 11.88 4.49 15.31
CA ILE A 14 10.82 5.07 14.48
C ILE A 14 10.10 6.17 15.25
N THR A 15 9.36 7.03 14.53
CA THR A 15 8.59 8.08 15.18
C THR A 15 7.61 7.47 16.21
N PRO A 16 7.56 8.00 17.45
CA PRO A 16 6.60 7.56 18.45
C PRO A 16 5.17 7.58 17.92
N ASP A 17 4.34 6.65 18.40
CA ASP A 17 2.91 6.52 18.05
C ASP A 17 2.59 6.22 16.58
N SER A 18 3.57 5.71 15.81
CA SER A 18 3.32 5.24 14.45
C SER A 18 2.51 3.93 14.47
N PHE A 19 1.40 3.88 13.73
CA PHE A 19 0.58 2.68 13.56
C PHE A 19 0.59 2.28 12.08
N PHE A 20 1.44 1.32 11.72
CA PHE A 20 1.59 0.93 10.32
C PHE A 20 0.42 0.09 9.81
N GLU A 21 -0.13 0.47 8.65
CA GLU A 21 -1.20 -0.26 7.96
C GLU A 21 -0.68 -1.19 6.86
N GLY A 22 0.53 -0.93 6.37
CA GLY A 22 1.19 -1.73 5.35
C GLY A 22 2.70 -1.66 5.50
N ILE A 23 3.36 -2.77 5.18
CA ILE A 23 4.81 -2.89 5.11
C ILE A 23 5.18 -3.75 3.91
N VAL A 24 6.26 -3.41 3.22
CA VAL A 24 6.75 -4.15 2.06
C VAL A 24 8.25 -4.02 1.91
N SER A 25 8.89 -5.05 1.35
CA SER A 25 10.27 -4.96 0.90
C SER A 25 10.30 -4.61 -0.58
N PHE A 26 11.10 -3.61 -0.96
CA PHE A 26 11.25 -3.15 -2.33
C PHE A 26 12.68 -2.64 -2.55
N LYS A 27 13.34 -3.11 -3.62
CA LYS A 27 14.72 -2.74 -3.99
C LYS A 27 15.72 -2.75 -2.82
N GLY A 28 15.59 -3.74 -1.93
CA GLY A 28 16.49 -3.90 -0.78
C GLY A 28 16.19 -3.02 0.43
N LYS A 29 15.15 -2.17 0.37
CA LYS A 29 14.68 -1.35 1.50
C LYS A 29 13.34 -1.88 2.02
N PHE A 30 12.97 -1.48 3.23
CA PHE A 30 11.64 -1.71 3.78
C PHE A 30 10.85 -0.40 3.82
N TYR A 31 9.64 -0.43 3.30
CA TYR A 31 8.72 0.70 3.30
C TYR A 31 7.54 0.35 4.18
N ALA A 32 7.20 1.23 5.12
CA ALA A 32 6.03 1.11 5.97
C ALA A 32 5.20 2.39 5.90
N ILE A 33 3.87 2.26 5.86
CA ILE A 33 2.94 3.40 5.74
C ILE A 33 2.11 3.54 7.00
N ASP A 34 2.17 4.72 7.61
CA ASP A 34 1.39 5.05 8.81
C ASP A 34 -0.10 5.22 8.47
N ARG A 35 -0.95 4.59 9.28
CA ARG A 35 -2.41 4.58 9.15
C ARG A 35 -3.02 5.97 9.24
N HIS A 36 -2.55 6.77 10.20
CA HIS A 36 -3.22 8.01 10.57
C HIS A 36 -2.80 9.16 9.65
N THR A 37 -1.51 9.25 9.37
CA THR A 37 -0.89 10.38 8.67
C THR A 37 -0.62 10.08 7.19
N GLY A 38 -0.53 8.81 6.79
CA GLY A 38 -0.01 8.43 5.48
C GLY A 38 1.48 8.74 5.32
N LYS A 39 2.21 8.97 6.42
CA LYS A 39 3.66 9.12 6.39
C LYS A 39 4.31 7.78 6.05
N THR A 40 5.23 7.80 5.11
CA THR A 40 6.02 6.63 4.72
C THR A 40 7.33 6.64 5.50
N THR A 41 7.63 5.54 6.18
CA THR A 41 8.91 5.27 6.83
C THR A 41 9.69 4.29 5.96
N VAL A 42 10.94 4.62 5.69
CA VAL A 42 11.86 3.81 4.89
C VAL A 42 13.00 3.37 5.80
N ALA A 43 13.19 2.06 5.94
CA ALA A 43 14.34 1.50 6.64
C ALA A 43 15.31 0.88 5.62
N GLU A 44 16.56 1.32 5.69
CA GLU A 44 17.66 0.81 4.87
C GLU A 44 18.36 -0.39 5.53
N PRO A 45 19.07 -1.23 4.76
CA PRO A 45 19.87 -2.31 5.32
C PRO A 45 20.93 -1.86 6.33
N THR A 46 21.37 -0.61 6.23
CA THR A 46 22.31 0.04 7.16
C THR A 46 21.68 0.41 8.51
N LEU A 47 20.38 0.12 8.69
CA LEU A 47 19.55 0.52 9.84
C LEU A 47 19.24 2.02 9.89
N GLU A 48 19.59 2.77 8.84
CA GLU A 48 19.16 4.16 8.68
C GLU A 48 17.66 4.21 8.39
N VAL A 49 16.96 5.11 9.09
CA VAL A 49 15.52 5.30 8.96
C VAL A 49 15.24 6.71 8.46
N ASN A 50 14.56 6.79 7.33
CA ASN A 50 14.09 8.03 6.71
C ASN A 50 12.56 8.07 6.70
N THR A 51 11.98 9.27 6.65
CA THR A 51 10.53 9.41 6.51
C THR A 51 10.18 10.49 5.51
N PHE A 52 9.08 10.29 4.79
CA PHE A 52 8.50 11.29 3.92
C PHE A 52 6.98 11.22 3.93
N GLN A 53 6.33 12.27 3.44
CA GLN A 53 4.89 12.32 3.29
C GLN A 53 4.58 12.74 1.86
N ARG A 54 3.49 12.20 1.29
CA ARG A 54 3.08 12.56 -0.06
C ARG A 54 2.82 14.06 -0.16
N SER A 55 3.20 14.67 -1.28
CA SER A 55 3.04 16.11 -1.51
C SER A 55 1.58 16.55 -1.53
N ARG A 56 0.66 15.65 -1.89
CA ARG A 56 -0.78 15.91 -1.96
C ARG A 56 -1.57 14.85 -1.18
N PRO A 57 -1.68 14.96 0.17
CA PRO A 57 -2.38 13.97 0.98
C PRO A 57 -3.86 13.84 0.61
N CYS A 58 -4.37 12.60 0.57
CA CYS A 58 -5.81 12.35 0.47
C CYS A 58 -6.44 12.30 1.87
N ASP A 59 -7.34 13.25 2.15
CA ASP A 59 -8.07 13.38 3.42
C ASP A 59 -9.21 12.36 3.59
N LYS A 60 -9.55 11.69 2.49
CA LYS A 60 -10.61 10.69 2.35
C LYS A 60 -10.12 9.25 2.43
N THR A 61 -8.82 9.05 2.61
CA THR A 61 -8.25 7.71 2.71
C THR A 61 -8.74 7.02 3.98
N ARG A 62 -9.27 5.81 3.79
CA ARG A 62 -9.74 4.93 4.85
C ARG A 62 -8.77 3.78 5.14
N LYS A 63 -8.10 3.27 4.11
CA LYS A 63 -7.12 2.17 4.25
C LYS A 63 -6.05 2.28 3.18
N ARG A 64 -4.82 1.93 3.54
CA ARG A 64 -3.65 1.94 2.65
C ARG A 64 -3.07 0.55 2.50
N TRP A 65 -2.57 0.25 1.30
CA TRP A 65 -1.78 -0.93 1.01
C TRP A 65 -0.54 -0.54 0.23
N LEU A 66 0.55 -1.26 0.49
CA LEU A 66 1.75 -1.21 -0.32
C LEU A 66 1.83 -2.50 -1.12
N VAL A 67 1.97 -2.39 -2.45
CA VAL A 67 1.93 -3.52 -3.37
C VAL A 67 3.12 -3.45 -4.30
N THR A 68 3.96 -4.50 -4.29
CA THR A 68 5.00 -4.65 -5.30
C THR A 68 4.38 -5.11 -6.62
N SER A 69 4.74 -4.41 -7.69
CA SER A 69 4.27 -4.66 -9.04
C SER A 69 5.45 -4.64 -9.99
N ARG A 70 6.01 -5.84 -10.24
CA ARG A 70 7.25 -6.01 -11.02
C ARG A 70 8.41 -5.21 -10.38
N ASP A 71 8.82 -4.13 -11.02
CA ASP A 71 9.89 -3.22 -10.66
C ASP A 71 9.39 -1.90 -10.06
N LYS A 72 8.07 -1.82 -9.80
CA LYS A 72 7.38 -0.67 -9.20
C LYS A 72 6.88 -1.00 -7.80
N LEU A 73 6.79 0.04 -6.97
CA LEU A 73 6.06 -0.02 -5.72
C LEU A 73 4.84 0.89 -5.81
N LEU A 74 3.66 0.31 -5.54
CA LEU A 74 2.39 1.02 -5.59
C LEU A 74 1.84 1.26 -4.17
N LEU A 75 1.43 2.48 -3.90
CA LEU A 75 0.52 2.83 -2.82
C LEU A 75 -0.90 2.77 -3.35
N VAL A 76 -1.73 1.93 -2.74
CA VAL A 76 -3.17 1.86 -3.04
C VAL A 76 -3.94 2.39 -1.85
N GLU A 77 -4.77 3.40 -2.08
CA GLU A 77 -5.59 4.05 -1.07
C GLU A 77 -7.08 3.78 -1.39
N MET A 78 -7.79 3.16 -0.44
CA MET A 78 -9.25 3.05 -0.50
C MET A 78 -9.86 4.30 0.13
N CYS A 79 -10.60 5.05 -0.66
CA CYS A 79 -11.15 6.34 -0.27
C CYS A 79 -12.67 6.26 -0.09
N THR A 80 -13.20 7.04 0.87
CA THR A 80 -14.65 7.22 1.05
C THR A 80 -14.97 8.66 1.43
N LYS A 81 -16.18 9.11 1.10
CA LYS A 81 -16.69 10.41 1.56
C LYS A 81 -17.01 10.44 3.05
N ASN A 82 -17.33 9.30 3.66
CA ASN A 82 -17.78 9.26 5.05
C ASN A 82 -17.07 8.19 5.89
N ARG A 83 -16.46 8.65 6.98
CA ARG A 83 -15.81 7.85 8.03
C ARG A 83 -16.79 7.06 8.91
N TYR A 84 -18.07 6.95 8.61
CA TYR A 84 -18.99 6.00 9.28
C TYR A 84 -19.36 4.82 8.37
N ASP A 85 -18.84 4.81 7.15
CA ASP A 85 -19.00 3.73 6.18
C ASP A 85 -18.18 2.48 6.56
N PHE A 86 -17.50 2.52 7.71
CA PHE A 86 -16.63 1.45 8.21
C PHE A 86 -17.38 0.19 8.66
N HIS A 87 -18.63 0.33 9.10
CA HIS A 87 -19.40 -0.76 9.73
C HIS A 87 -20.50 -1.35 8.84
N ILE A 88 -20.59 -0.92 7.58
CA ILE A 88 -21.74 -1.24 6.74
C ILE A 88 -21.39 -2.40 5.79
N PRO A 89 -22.15 -3.51 5.81
CA PRO A 89 -21.88 -4.70 5.00
C PRO A 89 -21.95 -4.45 3.48
N ASN A 90 -22.65 -3.40 3.04
CA ASN A 90 -22.96 -3.18 1.63
C ASN A 90 -22.13 -2.04 1.03
N ILE A 91 -20.89 -2.38 0.65
CA ILE A 91 -19.93 -1.46 0.01
C ILE A 91 -20.48 -0.89 -1.31
N ARG A 92 -21.38 -1.61 -2.00
CA ARG A 92 -22.00 -1.18 -3.27
C ARG A 92 -22.92 0.02 -3.16
N GLU A 93 -23.47 0.31 -1.97
CA GLU A 93 -24.39 1.43 -1.77
C GLU A 93 -23.66 2.76 -1.54
N LYS A 94 -22.34 2.75 -1.36
CA LYS A 94 -21.55 3.96 -1.08
C LYS A 94 -20.45 4.17 -2.11
N LYS A 95 -20.16 5.44 -2.37
CA LYS A 95 -19.12 5.90 -3.29
C LYS A 95 -17.74 5.64 -2.67
N ILE A 96 -17.26 4.40 -2.75
CA ILE A 96 -15.84 4.10 -2.59
C ILE A 96 -15.13 4.27 -3.93
N TRP A 97 -13.88 4.68 -3.88
CA TRP A 97 -12.98 4.67 -5.04
C TRP A 97 -11.58 4.32 -4.56
N PHE A 98 -10.73 3.93 -5.50
CA PHE A 98 -9.33 3.65 -5.26
C PHE A 98 -8.48 4.70 -5.93
N GLU A 99 -7.49 5.20 -5.20
CA GLU A 99 -6.39 5.98 -5.75
C GLU A 99 -5.14 5.11 -5.73
N ILE A 100 -4.44 5.04 -6.85
CA ILE A 100 -3.18 4.30 -6.97
C ILE A 100 -2.09 5.32 -7.24
N SER A 101 -0.97 5.19 -6.56
CA SER A 101 0.22 6.01 -6.80
C SER A 101 1.47 5.14 -6.87
N GLU A 102 2.38 5.48 -7.75
CA GLU A 102 3.70 4.87 -7.87
C GLU A 102 4.71 5.62 -7.00
N LEU A 103 5.65 4.90 -6.40
CA LEU A 103 6.74 5.51 -5.63
C LEU A 103 7.71 6.24 -6.55
N ASP A 104 7.92 7.53 -6.29
CA ASP A 104 9.06 8.29 -6.81
C ASP A 104 10.17 8.30 -5.75
N GLU A 105 11.17 7.43 -5.93
CA GLU A 105 12.30 7.28 -5.00
C GLU A 105 13.20 8.51 -4.96
N GLU A 106 13.31 9.26 -6.06
CA GLU A 106 14.18 10.44 -6.13
C GLU A 106 13.56 11.62 -5.37
N ARG A 107 12.24 11.80 -5.54
CA ARG A 107 11.50 12.88 -4.88
C ARG A 107 11.00 12.52 -3.49
N ASN A 108 11.08 11.25 -3.09
CA ASN A 108 10.43 10.73 -1.88
C ASN A 108 8.95 11.14 -1.86
N ASP A 109 8.22 10.77 -2.92
CA ASP A 109 6.82 11.11 -3.10
C ASP A 109 6.03 9.95 -3.73
N TRP A 110 4.72 10.13 -3.83
CA TRP A 110 3.80 9.18 -4.45
C TRP A 110 3.07 9.86 -5.62
N ASP A 111 3.40 9.47 -6.84
CA ASP A 111 2.81 10.03 -8.06
C ASP A 111 1.59 9.21 -8.49
N GLN A 112 0.44 9.85 -8.62
CA GLN A 112 -0.81 9.16 -8.95
C GLN A 112 -0.77 8.58 -10.37
N VAL A 113 -1.23 7.34 -10.51
CA VAL A 113 -1.32 6.61 -11.78
C VAL A 113 -2.74 6.09 -12.00
N GLU A 114 -3.14 5.98 -13.27
CA GLU A 114 -4.47 5.50 -13.68
C GLU A 114 -4.46 4.05 -14.18
N ASP A 115 -3.27 3.50 -14.46
CA ASP A 115 -3.05 2.16 -15.02
C ASP A 115 -1.97 1.43 -14.21
N VAL A 116 -2.09 0.11 -14.10
CA VAL A 116 -1.14 -0.74 -13.37
C VAL A 116 -0.49 -1.77 -14.29
N ASP A 117 -0.20 -1.37 -15.52
CA ASP A 117 0.43 -2.15 -16.58
C ASP A 117 -0.35 -3.43 -16.91
N GLY A 118 -1.69 -3.30 -16.93
CA GLY A 118 -2.61 -4.41 -17.20
C GLY A 118 -2.65 -5.49 -16.11
N ARG A 119 -2.17 -5.18 -14.90
CA ARG A 119 -2.14 -6.11 -13.77
C ARG A 119 -3.43 -6.10 -12.96
N VAL A 120 -3.59 -7.15 -12.18
CA VAL A 120 -4.61 -7.29 -11.16
C VAL A 120 -3.94 -7.13 -9.81
N LEU A 121 -4.46 -6.25 -8.97
CA LEU A 121 -3.99 -6.06 -7.60
C LEU A 121 -4.88 -6.84 -6.63
N PHE A 122 -4.27 -7.68 -5.80
CA PHE A 122 -4.94 -8.37 -4.70
C PHE A 122 -4.56 -7.67 -3.40
N LEU A 123 -5.54 -7.07 -2.74
CA LEU A 123 -5.40 -6.27 -1.53
C LEU A 123 -5.98 -7.03 -0.34
N GLU A 124 -5.11 -7.62 0.47
CA GLU A 124 -5.49 -8.38 1.65
C GLU A 124 -4.83 -7.83 2.92
N HIS A 125 -5.36 -8.20 4.08
CA HIS A 125 -4.84 -7.73 5.37
C HIS A 125 -3.42 -8.22 5.66
N HIS A 126 -3.04 -9.40 5.16
CA HIS A 126 -1.78 -10.04 5.51
C HIS A 126 -0.77 -10.09 4.36
N CYS A 127 -1.24 -10.08 3.11
CA CYS A 127 -0.37 -10.19 1.95
C CYS A 127 -1.05 -9.56 0.73
N SER A 128 -0.56 -8.42 0.28
CA SER A 128 -1.02 -7.82 -0.97
C SER A 128 0.01 -8.08 -2.06
N PHE A 129 -0.46 -8.42 -3.26
CA PHE A 129 0.41 -8.75 -4.40
C PHE A 129 -0.26 -8.38 -5.72
N SER A 130 0.51 -8.44 -6.81
CA SER A 130 0.01 -8.21 -8.15
C SER A 130 0.40 -9.34 -9.10
N CYS A 131 -0.41 -9.53 -10.14
CA CYS A 131 -0.10 -10.44 -11.25
C CYS A 131 -0.65 -9.86 -12.56
N LEU A 132 -0.20 -10.37 -13.71
CA LEU A 132 -0.78 -9.98 -14.99
C LEU A 132 -2.21 -10.53 -15.09
N ALA A 133 -3.13 -9.76 -15.68
CA ALA A 133 -4.48 -10.26 -15.93
C ALA A 133 -4.48 -11.49 -16.86
N SER A 134 -3.51 -11.60 -17.76
CA SER A 134 -3.35 -12.76 -18.64
C SER A 134 -2.95 -14.04 -17.91
N GLU A 135 -2.42 -13.96 -16.69
CA GLU A 135 -2.04 -15.12 -15.88
C GLU A 135 -3.24 -15.76 -15.18
N ILE A 136 -4.37 -15.06 -15.07
CA ILE A 136 -5.56 -15.54 -14.36
C ILE A 136 -6.81 -15.43 -15.25
N PRO A 137 -7.36 -16.58 -15.72
CA PRO A 137 -8.58 -16.58 -16.51
C PRO A 137 -9.75 -15.87 -15.79
N GLY A 138 -10.46 -15.01 -16.53
CA GLY A 138 -11.66 -14.32 -16.05
C GLY A 138 -11.41 -12.95 -15.40
N PHE A 139 -10.15 -12.56 -15.18
CA PHE A 139 -9.83 -11.21 -14.70
C PHE A 139 -9.56 -10.25 -15.84
N ARG A 140 -9.89 -8.98 -15.61
CA ARG A 140 -9.60 -7.88 -16.55
C ARG A 140 -8.32 -7.18 -16.12
N ALA A 141 -7.58 -6.66 -17.09
CA ALA A 141 -6.49 -5.71 -16.87
C ALA A 141 -6.97 -4.56 -15.96
N ASN A 142 -6.08 -4.10 -15.07
CA ASN A 142 -6.31 -2.99 -14.13
C ASN A 142 -7.49 -3.23 -13.18
N SER A 143 -7.63 -4.46 -12.67
CA SER A 143 -8.64 -4.79 -11.66
C SER A 143 -8.05 -4.76 -10.26
N ILE A 144 -8.83 -4.31 -9.27
CA ILE A 144 -8.50 -4.44 -7.84
C ILE A 144 -9.45 -5.47 -7.22
N ILE A 145 -8.86 -6.42 -6.49
CA ILE A 145 -9.56 -7.42 -5.69
C ILE A 145 -9.22 -7.15 -4.24
N PHE A 146 -10.23 -6.98 -3.39
CA PHE A 146 -10.04 -6.72 -1.97
C PHE A 146 -11.11 -7.44 -1.16
N HIS A 147 -10.78 -7.79 0.09
CA HIS A 147 -11.73 -8.44 0.98
C HIS A 147 -12.85 -7.44 1.38
N GLY A 148 -14.04 -7.67 0.83
CA GLY A 148 -15.20 -6.80 0.96
C GLY A 148 -15.92 -6.56 -0.36
N HIS A 149 -16.28 -7.63 -1.08
CA HIS A 149 -17.00 -7.62 -2.37
C HIS A 149 -16.35 -6.82 -3.54
N LEU A 150 -16.36 -7.41 -4.74
CA LEU A 150 -15.84 -6.84 -5.99
C LEU A 150 -16.14 -5.32 -6.15
N GLY A 151 -15.09 -4.50 -6.21
CA GLY A 151 -15.11 -3.14 -6.73
C GLY A 151 -14.45 -3.06 -8.12
N ARG A 152 -14.92 -2.16 -8.98
CA ARG A 152 -14.26 -1.79 -10.24
C ARG A 152 -13.61 -0.41 -10.07
N ILE A 153 -12.45 -0.20 -10.72
CA ILE A 153 -11.85 1.13 -10.93
C ILE A 153 -12.61 1.81 -12.08
#